data_AF-A0A952UNN0-F1
#
_entry.id   AF-A0A952UNN0-F1
#
_cell.length_a   1.000
_cell.length_b   1.000
_cell.length_c   1.000
_cell.angle_alpha   90.00
_cell.angle_beta   90.00
_cell.angle_gamma   90.00
#
_symmetry.space_group_name_H-M   'P 1'
#
loop_
_entity.id
_entity.type
_entity.pdbx_description
1 polymer ?
#
loop_
_entity_poly.entity_id
_entity_poly.type
_entity_poly.pdbx_seq_one_letter_code
_entity_poly.pdbx_strand_id
1 'polypeptide(L)'
;MHELGDGLTAKDREVGQELASVTMGIDRLERGMASGTGALDTEGLVPLYLGKGLVQAADIAGWEEAHERIDALQAAAEAYEDGPRRMLLLSFVASLRAAVQLFSGQELSFAEKLERLVGVPAAPVAPERMSELVSELDAMLASSGYLHGSLAERSKRWEAERSVDGAEVATLFEELMSEAQERTDARVFPTGDYHMALNPVTDVPYTARCRFGDGLMDLNVDLSFTRSALKHLVAHEVFPGHSTHMLFTHARVVEGISPADALLCAANLSTGAVQEGIGDQGIFLIDWVDSLDDAIYMRLRALRSAAATNAAWYLMGERWEPVRVREYLQETAFPQPAWLDGRLRMAAHPYRGAFIASYWFGDEAVREVRERVPADRLGAFVEYLYGSLNTVQSVKQFV
;
A
#
# COMPACT_ATOMS: atom_id res chain seq x y z
N MET A 1 24.43 -15.15 -3.43
CA MET A 1 23.73 -16.44 -3.55
C MET A 1 23.06 -16.70 -2.21
N HIS A 2 21.98 -15.96 -1.95
CA HIS A 2 21.11 -16.20 -0.81
C HIS A 2 19.87 -16.84 -1.41
N GLU A 3 19.93 -18.17 -1.55
CA GLU A 3 18.69 -18.96 -1.59
C GLU A 3 17.88 -18.60 -0.32
N LEU A 4 16.58 -18.87 -0.32
CA LEU A 4 15.71 -18.84 0.87
C LEU A 4 16.25 -19.86 1.89
N GLY A 5 17.39 -19.52 2.47
CA GLY A 5 18.29 -20.36 3.22
C GLY A 5 18.06 -20.08 4.70
N ASP A 6 17.80 -21.19 5.38
CA ASP A 6 17.47 -21.37 6.77
C ASP A 6 16.08 -20.84 7.15
N GLY A 7 15.19 -21.80 7.44
CA GLY A 7 13.90 -21.51 8.05
C GLY A 7 14.06 -20.65 9.30
N LEU A 8 12.95 -20.04 9.71
CA LEU A 8 12.87 -19.07 10.80
C LEU A 8 13.84 -19.38 11.97
N THR A 9 14.84 -18.52 12.18
CA THR A 9 15.83 -18.74 13.24
C THR A 9 15.22 -18.45 14.62
N ALA A 10 15.84 -18.97 15.69
CA ALA A 10 15.38 -18.65 17.06
C ALA A 10 15.47 -17.14 17.35
N LYS A 11 16.54 -16.49 16.87
CA LYS A 11 16.74 -15.05 16.96
C LYS A 11 15.63 -14.29 16.22
N ASP A 12 15.24 -14.74 15.04
CA ASP A 12 14.20 -14.08 14.25
C ASP A 12 12.81 -14.23 14.85
N ARG A 13 12.52 -15.40 15.46
CA ARG A 13 11.30 -15.59 16.28
C ARG A 13 11.23 -14.58 17.41
N GLU A 14 12.31 -14.46 18.20
CA GLU A 14 12.35 -13.58 19.37
C GLU A 14 12.19 -12.11 18.97
N VAL A 15 12.99 -11.64 18.00
CA VAL A 15 12.96 -10.25 17.55
C VAL A 15 11.62 -9.91 16.89
N GLY A 16 11.07 -10.80 16.06
CA GLY A 16 9.79 -10.56 15.43
C GLY A 16 8.62 -10.54 16.43
N GLN A 17 8.67 -11.40 17.45
CA GLN A 17 7.69 -11.37 18.53
C GLN A 17 7.78 -10.09 19.37
N GLU A 18 8.99 -9.64 19.72
CA GLU A 18 9.16 -8.39 20.46
C GLU A 18 8.75 -7.18 19.61
N LEU A 19 9.09 -7.15 18.32
CA LEU A 19 8.69 -6.08 17.41
C LEU A 19 7.16 -5.97 17.32
N ALA A 20 6.46 -7.09 17.15
CA ALA A 20 4.99 -7.13 17.16
C ALA A 20 4.41 -6.69 18.51
N SER A 21 4.97 -7.20 19.61
CA SER A 21 4.55 -6.89 20.98
C SER A 21 4.67 -5.40 21.30
N VAL A 22 5.84 -4.81 21.04
CA VAL A 22 6.12 -3.39 21.28
C VAL A 22 5.28 -2.50 20.38
N THR A 23 5.17 -2.82 19.08
CA THR A 23 4.34 -2.05 18.15
C THR A 23 2.89 -1.97 18.61
N MET A 24 2.31 -3.10 19.01
CA MET A 24 0.93 -3.12 19.52
C MET A 24 0.79 -2.48 20.91
N GLY A 25 1.85 -2.48 21.73
CA GLY A 25 1.90 -1.73 22.98
C GLY A 25 1.85 -0.21 22.74
N ILE A 26 2.60 0.27 21.74
CA ILE A 26 2.59 1.67 21.30
C ILE A 26 1.23 2.06 20.74
N ASP A 27 0.63 1.23 19.88
CA ASP A 27 -0.72 1.44 19.34
C ASP A 27 -1.77 1.55 20.47
N ARG A 28 -1.70 0.67 21.47
CA ARG A 28 -2.59 0.71 22.64
C ARG A 28 -2.39 1.99 23.46
N LEU A 29 -1.14 2.38 23.73
CA LEU A 29 -0.83 3.58 24.49
C LEU A 29 -1.38 4.83 23.78
N GLU A 30 -1.13 4.95 22.48
CA GLU A 30 -1.63 6.06 21.65
C GLU A 30 -3.16 6.16 21.73
N ARG A 31 -3.88 5.06 21.45
CA ARG A 31 -5.35 5.04 21.50
C ARG A 31 -5.92 5.36 22.87
N GLY A 32 -5.22 4.95 23.94
CA GLY A 32 -5.62 5.23 25.32
C GLY A 32 -5.45 6.70 25.70
N MET A 33 -4.45 7.38 25.13
CA MET A 33 -4.19 8.81 25.35
C MET A 33 -5.02 9.71 24.41
N ALA A 34 -5.46 9.18 23.27
CA ALA A 34 -6.26 9.88 22.26
C ALA A 34 -7.73 10.08 22.69
N SER A 35 -8.00 10.76 23.80
CA SER A 35 -9.34 11.23 24.16
C SER A 35 -9.64 12.62 23.55
N GLY A 36 -9.51 12.74 22.22
CA GLY A 36 -10.07 13.86 21.44
C GLY A 36 -9.12 14.81 20.70
N THR A 37 -7.80 14.60 20.72
CA THR A 37 -6.83 15.47 20.00
C THR A 37 -5.64 14.74 19.36
N GLY A 38 -5.65 13.40 19.33
CA GLY A 38 -4.57 12.59 18.74
C GLY A 38 -4.58 12.64 17.20
N ALA A 39 -3.41 12.48 16.58
CA ALA A 39 -3.20 12.54 15.13
C ALA A 39 -3.81 11.35 14.36
N LEU A 40 -4.53 10.46 15.04
CA LEU A 40 -5.15 9.26 14.52
C LEU A 40 -6.65 9.30 14.75
N ASP A 41 -7.37 9.73 13.71
CA ASP A 41 -8.76 9.28 13.49
C ASP A 41 -8.79 7.76 13.60
N THR A 42 -9.68 7.23 14.45
CA THR A 42 -10.21 5.85 14.67
C THR A 42 -9.35 4.60 14.35
N GLU A 43 -8.49 4.60 13.34
CA GLU A 43 -7.71 3.46 12.84
C GLU A 43 -6.38 3.22 13.56
N GLY A 44 -5.77 4.18 14.27
CA GLY A 44 -4.55 3.97 15.07
C GLY A 44 -3.24 3.77 14.27
N LEU A 45 -2.15 3.39 14.97
CA LEU A 45 -0.84 3.08 14.37
C LEU A 45 -0.90 1.80 13.54
N VAL A 46 -1.63 0.80 14.04
CA VAL A 46 -1.86 -0.49 13.38
C VAL A 46 -3.36 -0.62 13.11
N PRO A 47 -3.83 -0.20 11.91
CA PRO A 47 -5.23 -0.35 11.49
C PRO A 47 -5.77 -1.77 11.57
N LEU A 48 -4.89 -2.77 11.40
CA LEU A 48 -5.29 -4.16 11.33
C LEU A 48 -4.17 -5.07 11.85
N TYR A 49 -4.54 -5.95 12.77
CA TYR A 49 -3.59 -6.84 13.43
C TYR A 49 -4.08 -8.27 13.45
N LEU A 50 -3.31 -9.17 12.85
CA LEU A 50 -3.65 -10.59 12.70
C LEU A 50 -3.16 -11.46 13.87
N GLY A 51 -2.33 -10.92 14.76
CA GLY A 51 -1.72 -11.68 15.85
C GLY A 51 -2.45 -11.66 17.18
N LYS A 52 -3.75 -11.32 17.19
CA LYS A 52 -4.55 -11.36 18.42
C LYS A 52 -4.61 -12.79 18.96
N GLY A 53 -4.11 -12.98 20.18
CA GLY A 53 -3.99 -14.30 20.82
C GLY A 53 -2.73 -15.08 20.45
N LEU A 54 -1.94 -14.59 19.49
CA LEU A 54 -0.63 -15.15 19.13
C LEU A 54 0.52 -14.39 19.79
N VAL A 55 0.43 -13.06 19.84
CA VAL A 55 1.39 -12.20 20.53
C VAL A 55 0.65 -11.32 21.52
N GLN A 56 1.11 -11.33 22.77
CA GLN A 56 0.68 -10.38 23.77
C GLN A 56 1.37 -9.05 23.54
N ALA A 57 0.59 -7.98 23.36
CA ALA A 57 1.15 -6.65 23.25
C ALA A 57 1.78 -6.19 24.58
N ALA A 58 2.92 -5.53 24.48
CA ALA A 58 3.65 -4.97 25.61
C ALA A 58 2.75 -4.02 26.42
N ASP A 59 2.90 -4.06 27.74
CA ASP A 59 2.28 -3.09 28.63
C ASP A 59 3.25 -1.91 28.78
N ILE A 60 3.05 -0.87 27.97
CA ILE A 60 3.91 0.30 27.92
C ILE A 60 3.22 1.43 28.68
N ALA A 61 3.83 1.87 29.79
CA ALA A 61 3.20 2.85 30.68
C ALA A 61 3.27 4.30 30.16
N GLY A 62 4.18 4.60 29.23
CA GLY A 62 4.36 5.93 28.67
C GLY A 62 5.42 6.00 27.57
N TRP A 63 5.61 7.19 27.00
CA TRP A 63 6.49 7.41 25.85
C TRP A 63 7.98 7.18 26.12
N GLU A 64 8.44 7.39 27.36
CA GLU A 64 9.83 7.10 27.77
C GLU A 64 10.13 5.60 27.65
N GLU A 65 9.25 4.75 28.21
CA GLU A 65 9.38 3.30 28.08
C GLU A 65 9.26 2.85 26.61
N ALA A 66 8.38 3.48 25.81
CA ALA A 66 8.29 3.20 24.39
C ALA A 66 9.64 3.46 23.68
N HIS A 67 10.33 4.56 24.00
CA HIS A 67 11.64 4.87 23.45
C HIS A 67 12.71 3.86 23.84
N GLU A 68 12.77 3.44 25.11
CA GLU A 68 13.72 2.42 25.58
C GLU A 68 13.52 1.07 24.86
N ARG A 69 12.27 0.66 24.66
CA ARG A 69 11.93 -0.57 23.91
C ARG A 69 12.33 -0.47 22.43
N ILE A 70 12.13 0.69 21.82
CA ILE A 70 12.57 0.96 20.43
C ILE A 70 14.10 0.91 20.34
N ASP A 71 14.84 1.44 21.32
CA ASP A 71 16.31 1.37 21.37
C ASP A 71 16.80 -0.08 21.49
N ALA A 72 16.15 -0.90 22.31
CA ALA A 72 16.45 -2.32 22.43
C ALA A 72 16.21 -3.08 21.11
N LEU A 73 15.10 -2.81 20.42
CA LEU A 73 14.81 -3.35 19.09
C LEU A 73 15.86 -2.91 18.06
N GLN A 74 16.32 -1.65 18.12
CA GLN A 74 17.38 -1.16 17.26
C GLN A 74 18.68 -1.95 17.47
N ALA A 75 19.11 -2.12 18.73
CA ALA A 75 20.31 -2.89 19.04
C ALA A 75 20.20 -4.35 18.58
N ALA A 76 19.02 -4.96 18.73
CA ALA A 76 18.75 -6.31 18.25
C ALA A 76 18.83 -6.41 16.72
N ALA A 77 18.30 -5.41 16.01
CA ALA A 77 18.36 -5.30 14.56
C ALA A 77 19.79 -5.07 14.04
N GLU A 78 20.58 -4.22 14.71
CA GLU A 78 21.98 -3.94 14.37
C GLU A 78 22.87 -5.18 14.49
N ALA A 79 22.51 -6.14 15.35
CA ALA A 79 23.22 -7.40 15.51
C ALA A 79 22.95 -8.43 14.39
N TYR A 80 22.09 -8.15 13.42
CA TYR A 80 21.95 -9.00 12.22
C TYR A 80 23.09 -8.75 11.24
N GLU A 81 23.39 -9.76 10.42
CA GLU A 81 24.25 -9.57 9.25
C GLU A 81 23.58 -8.63 8.23
N ASP A 82 24.38 -8.03 7.37
CA ASP A 82 23.86 -7.21 6.29
C ASP A 82 23.01 -8.04 5.34
N GLY A 83 21.74 -7.63 5.19
CA GLY A 83 20.78 -8.33 4.38
C GLY A 83 19.37 -7.74 4.50
N PRO A 84 18.40 -8.29 3.74
CA PRO A 84 17.07 -7.71 3.64
C PRO A 84 16.35 -7.64 4.99
N ARG A 85 16.53 -8.65 5.85
CA ARG A 85 15.93 -8.67 7.18
C ARG A 85 16.46 -7.57 8.11
N ARG A 86 17.78 -7.31 8.11
CA ARG A 86 18.37 -6.18 8.84
C ARG A 86 17.83 -4.86 8.33
N MET A 87 17.74 -4.69 7.01
CA MET A 87 17.18 -3.48 6.38
C MET A 87 15.73 -3.23 6.78
N LEU A 88 14.90 -4.28 6.76
CA LEU A 88 13.52 -4.23 7.22
C LEU A 88 13.43 -3.77 8.67
N LEU A 89 14.13 -4.45 9.58
CA LEU A 89 14.05 -4.18 11.01
C LEU A 89 14.50 -2.75 11.35
N LEU A 90 15.65 -2.31 10.81
CA LEU A 90 16.16 -0.96 11.04
C LEU A 90 15.21 0.12 10.50
N SER A 91 14.64 -0.10 9.31
CA SER A 91 13.66 0.80 8.72
C SER A 91 12.37 0.86 9.54
N PHE A 92 11.85 -0.29 9.98
CA PHE A 92 10.65 -0.36 10.81
C PHE A 92 10.84 0.35 12.15
N VAL A 93 11.98 0.11 12.80
CA VAL A 93 12.36 0.76 14.08
C VAL A 93 12.48 2.28 13.91
N ALA A 94 13.08 2.76 12.81
CA ALA A 94 13.12 4.19 12.50
C ALA A 94 11.70 4.78 12.32
N SER A 95 10.79 4.06 11.66
CA SER A 95 9.40 4.44 11.48
C SER A 95 8.63 4.47 12.79
N LEU A 96 8.81 3.47 13.66
CA LEU A 96 8.23 3.47 15.01
C LEU A 96 8.70 4.68 15.82
N ARG A 97 9.99 5.01 15.77
CA ARG A 97 10.54 6.18 16.46
C ARG A 97 9.91 7.48 15.96
N ALA A 98 9.75 7.62 14.64
CA ALA A 98 9.07 8.78 14.03
C ALA A 98 7.58 8.85 14.44
N ALA A 99 6.88 7.72 14.49
CA ALA A 99 5.50 7.65 14.95
C ALA A 99 5.36 8.07 16.42
N VAL A 100 6.20 7.55 17.31
CA VAL A 100 6.21 7.93 18.73
C VAL A 100 6.52 9.42 18.92
N GLN A 101 7.44 10.00 18.14
CA GLN A 101 7.69 11.45 18.18
C GLN A 101 6.41 12.23 17.88
N LEU A 102 5.70 11.88 16.79
CA LEU A 102 4.42 12.51 16.44
C LEU A 102 3.36 12.33 17.54
N PHE A 103 3.23 11.12 18.11
CA PHE A 103 2.24 10.83 19.15
C PHE A 103 2.55 11.51 20.49
N SER A 104 3.83 11.78 20.76
CA SER A 104 4.28 12.58 21.91
C SER A 104 4.09 14.10 21.71
N GLY A 105 3.52 14.52 20.57
CA GLY A 105 3.23 15.93 20.25
C GLY A 105 4.38 16.69 19.58
N GLN A 106 5.44 16.00 19.16
CA GLN A 106 6.51 16.63 18.36
C GLN A 106 6.05 16.77 16.90
N GLU A 107 6.57 17.77 16.20
CA GLU A 107 6.31 17.96 14.78
C GLU A 107 7.44 17.34 13.94
N LEU A 108 7.06 16.72 12.82
CA LEU A 108 7.98 16.34 11.76
C LEU A 108 7.62 17.12 10.49
N SER A 109 8.65 17.57 9.77
CA SER A 109 8.47 18.10 8.42
C SER A 109 7.90 17.01 7.49
N PHE A 110 7.30 17.42 6.36
CA PHE A 110 6.79 16.46 5.38
C PHE A 110 7.90 15.56 4.83
N ALA A 111 9.09 16.11 4.60
CA ALA A 111 10.27 15.35 4.18
C ALA A 111 10.66 14.28 5.22
N GLU A 112 10.71 14.64 6.51
CA GLU A 112 11.00 13.68 7.57
C GLU A 112 9.93 12.59 7.69
N LYS A 113 8.65 12.91 7.46
CA LYS A 113 7.58 11.91 7.42
C LYS A 113 7.77 10.96 6.25
N LEU A 114 8.12 11.44 5.05
CA LEU A 114 8.39 10.55 3.92
C LEU A 114 9.57 9.61 4.21
N GLU A 115 10.70 10.14 4.67
CA GLU A 115 11.93 9.36 4.82
C GLU A 115 11.95 8.48 6.06
N ARG A 116 11.50 9.00 7.21
CA ARG A 116 11.64 8.32 8.50
C ARG A 116 10.40 7.54 8.87
N LEU A 117 9.20 8.07 8.59
CA LEU A 117 7.93 7.40 8.92
C LEU A 117 7.53 6.42 7.81
N VAL A 118 7.44 6.86 6.56
CA VAL A 118 6.98 6.05 5.41
C VAL A 118 8.10 5.27 4.71
N GLY A 119 9.37 5.66 4.89
CA GLY A 119 10.51 4.95 4.30
C GLY A 119 10.67 5.15 2.78
N VAL A 120 10.24 6.30 2.26
CA VAL A 120 10.30 6.65 0.83
C VAL A 120 11.03 8.00 0.61
N PRO A 121 11.55 8.28 -0.60
CA PRO A 121 12.25 9.53 -0.87
C PRO A 121 11.39 10.79 -0.62
N ALA A 122 11.99 11.81 0.00
CA ALA A 122 11.39 13.14 0.16
C ALA A 122 11.55 14.00 -1.10
N ALA A 123 10.92 13.58 -2.20
CA ALA A 123 10.98 14.28 -3.48
C ALA A 123 9.72 14.00 -4.32
N PRO A 124 9.36 14.90 -5.25
CA PRO A 124 8.39 14.57 -6.27
C PRO A 124 8.97 13.52 -7.21
N VAL A 125 8.09 12.75 -7.84
CA VAL A 125 8.39 11.93 -9.02
C VAL A 125 9.06 12.79 -10.09
N ALA A 126 10.16 12.28 -10.63
CA ALA A 126 11.00 12.99 -11.59
C ALA A 126 10.19 13.47 -12.82
N PRO A 127 10.43 14.69 -13.32
CA PRO A 127 9.73 15.21 -14.51
C PRO A 127 9.86 14.33 -15.74
N GLU A 128 11.01 13.67 -15.92
CA GLU A 128 11.26 12.74 -17.01
C GLU A 128 10.31 11.54 -16.91
N ARG A 129 10.15 10.98 -15.70
CA ARG A 129 9.24 9.86 -15.45
C ARG A 129 7.77 10.26 -15.64
N MET A 130 7.39 11.46 -15.24
CA MET A 130 6.04 12.00 -15.52
C MET A 130 5.80 12.12 -17.04
N SER A 131 6.79 12.60 -17.78
CA SER A 131 6.72 12.75 -19.24
C SER A 131 6.61 11.40 -19.96
N GLU A 132 7.33 10.39 -19.49
CA GLU A 132 7.22 9.01 -19.97
C GLU A 132 5.80 8.45 -19.78
N LEU A 133 5.23 8.55 -18.58
CA LEU A 133 3.88 8.06 -18.30
C LEU A 133 2.83 8.73 -19.19
N VAL A 134 2.96 10.03 -19.42
CA VAL A 134 2.09 10.81 -20.32
C VAL A 134 2.23 10.33 -21.77
N SER A 135 3.47 10.16 -22.25
CA SER A 135 3.76 9.69 -23.60
C SER A 135 3.25 8.27 -23.86
N GLU A 136 3.43 7.37 -22.89
CA GLU A 136 2.94 5.99 -22.97
C GLU A 136 1.40 5.94 -22.98
N LEU A 137 0.73 6.71 -22.12
CA LEU A 137 -0.73 6.80 -22.10
C LEU A 137 -1.26 7.37 -23.43
N ASP A 138 -0.61 8.41 -23.95
CA ASP A 138 -0.95 9.03 -25.24
C ASP A 138 -0.88 8.02 -26.39
N ALA A 139 0.22 7.28 -26.48
CA ALA A 139 0.41 6.25 -27.50
C ALA A 139 -0.62 5.12 -27.39
N MET A 140 -0.93 4.66 -26.17
CA MET A 140 -1.94 3.62 -25.94
C MET A 140 -3.34 4.10 -26.36
N LEU A 141 -3.75 5.30 -25.96
CA LEU A 141 -5.05 5.87 -26.35
C LEU A 141 -5.14 6.08 -27.87
N ALA A 142 -4.07 6.55 -28.51
CA ALA A 142 -4.00 6.69 -29.97
C ALA A 142 -4.15 5.33 -30.67
N SER A 143 -3.47 4.29 -30.16
CA SER A 143 -3.59 2.92 -30.69
C SER A 143 -5.00 2.33 -30.53
N SER A 144 -5.76 2.79 -29.53
CA SER A 144 -7.16 2.45 -29.31
C SER A 144 -8.14 3.34 -30.09
N GLY A 145 -7.66 4.20 -30.99
CA GLY A 145 -8.50 5.04 -31.86
C GLY A 145 -8.87 6.42 -31.30
N TYR A 146 -8.40 6.79 -30.11
CA TYR A 146 -8.59 8.13 -29.57
C TYR A 146 -7.52 9.09 -30.13
N LEU A 147 -7.80 9.65 -31.31
CA LEU A 147 -6.84 10.49 -32.05
C LEU A 147 -7.10 12.01 -31.93
N HIS A 148 -8.30 12.42 -31.53
CA HIS A 148 -8.70 13.83 -31.55
C HIS A 148 -8.95 14.41 -30.15
N GLY A 149 -8.50 15.64 -29.92
CA GLY A 149 -8.57 16.34 -28.64
C GLY A 149 -7.31 16.18 -27.78
N SER A 150 -7.24 16.95 -26.71
CA SER A 150 -6.21 16.84 -25.67
C SER A 150 -6.19 15.44 -25.04
N LEU A 151 -5.08 15.09 -24.39
CA LEU A 151 -4.96 13.82 -23.66
C LEU A 151 -6.04 13.68 -22.56
N ALA A 152 -6.38 14.79 -21.90
CA ALA A 152 -7.44 14.85 -20.90
C ALA A 152 -8.82 14.51 -21.49
N GLU A 153 -9.17 15.11 -22.64
CA GLU A 153 -10.45 14.85 -23.32
C GLU A 153 -10.54 13.41 -23.82
N ARG A 154 -9.43 12.87 -24.35
CA ARG A 154 -9.37 11.48 -24.81
C ARG A 154 -9.51 10.49 -23.66
N SER A 155 -8.80 10.71 -22.55
CA SER A 155 -8.89 9.86 -21.36
C SER A 155 -10.32 9.85 -20.80
N LYS A 156 -10.95 11.03 -20.67
CA LYS A 156 -12.33 11.15 -20.20
C LYS A 156 -13.34 10.45 -21.11
N ARG A 157 -13.19 10.54 -22.44
CA ARG A 157 -14.06 9.81 -23.38
C ARG A 157 -13.86 8.31 -23.27
N TRP A 158 -12.61 7.85 -23.20
CA TRP A 158 -12.29 6.43 -23.02
C TRP A 158 -12.92 5.87 -21.74
N GLU A 159 -12.83 6.58 -20.61
CA GLU A 159 -13.47 6.20 -19.35
C GLU A 159 -15.01 6.22 -19.46
N ALA A 160 -15.60 7.27 -20.03
CA ALA A 160 -17.06 7.42 -20.15
C ALA A 160 -17.70 6.34 -21.03
N GLU A 161 -17.07 5.99 -22.15
CA GLU A 161 -17.54 4.94 -23.07
C GLU A 161 -17.45 3.53 -22.47
N ARG A 162 -16.67 3.35 -21.39
CA ARG A 162 -16.46 2.06 -20.70
C ARG A 162 -17.02 2.04 -19.29
N SER A 163 -17.72 3.10 -18.88
CA SER A 163 -18.30 3.17 -17.55
C SER A 163 -19.34 2.07 -17.40
N VAL A 164 -19.23 1.32 -16.31
CA VAL A 164 -20.22 0.33 -15.89
C VAL A 164 -21.41 1.06 -15.29
N ASP A 165 -22.64 0.61 -15.57
CA ASP A 165 -23.82 1.13 -14.89
C ASP A 165 -23.69 0.85 -13.39
N GLY A 166 -23.97 1.85 -12.54
CA GLY A 166 -23.90 1.70 -11.08
C GLY A 166 -24.73 0.52 -10.56
N ALA A 167 -25.84 0.17 -11.23
CA ALA A 167 -26.65 -0.99 -10.88
C ALA A 167 -25.97 -2.35 -11.17
N GLU A 168 -25.01 -2.39 -12.09
CA GLU A 168 -24.29 -3.59 -12.51
C GLU A 168 -22.96 -3.81 -11.76
N VAL A 169 -22.47 -2.79 -11.03
CA VAL A 169 -21.17 -2.83 -10.34
C VAL A 169 -21.06 -4.00 -9.36
N ALA A 170 -22.10 -4.27 -8.57
CA ALA A 170 -22.07 -5.36 -7.58
C ALA A 170 -21.96 -6.74 -8.25
N THR A 171 -22.75 -6.98 -9.30
CA THR A 171 -22.71 -8.23 -10.07
C THR A 171 -21.36 -8.42 -10.76
N LEU A 172 -20.85 -7.36 -11.40
CA LEU A 172 -19.54 -7.40 -12.03
C LEU A 172 -18.40 -7.63 -11.02
N PHE A 173 -18.50 -7.06 -9.82
CA PHE A 173 -17.55 -7.30 -8.74
C PHE A 173 -17.49 -8.79 -8.36
N GLU A 174 -18.63 -9.45 -8.17
CA GLU A 174 -18.70 -10.87 -7.83
C GLU A 174 -18.09 -11.78 -8.92
N GLU A 175 -18.37 -11.47 -10.19
CA GLU A 175 -17.78 -12.17 -11.35
C GLU A 175 -16.26 -12.04 -11.38
N LEU A 176 -15.77 -10.80 -11.27
CA LEU A 176 -14.34 -10.49 -11.29
C LEU A 176 -13.64 -11.13 -10.10
N MET A 177 -14.22 -11.07 -8.91
CA MET A 177 -13.60 -11.64 -7.72
C MET A 177 -13.51 -13.16 -7.79
N SER A 178 -14.51 -13.84 -8.37
CA SER A 178 -14.45 -15.29 -8.60
C SER A 178 -13.30 -15.65 -9.54
N GLU A 179 -13.15 -14.94 -10.67
CA GLU A 179 -12.03 -15.17 -11.60
C GLU A 179 -10.67 -14.86 -10.96
N ALA A 180 -10.59 -13.78 -10.18
CA ALA A 180 -9.38 -13.39 -9.47
C ALA A 180 -8.97 -14.43 -8.43
N GLN A 181 -9.94 -15.02 -7.73
CA GLN A 181 -9.71 -16.07 -6.75
C GLN A 181 -9.14 -17.34 -7.41
N GLU A 182 -9.74 -17.81 -8.50
CA GLU A 182 -9.24 -18.98 -9.25
C GLU A 182 -7.78 -18.80 -9.70
N ARG A 183 -7.44 -17.61 -10.20
CA ARG A 183 -6.07 -17.29 -10.63
C ARG A 183 -5.12 -17.15 -9.45
N THR A 184 -5.58 -16.60 -8.33
CA THR A 184 -4.80 -16.45 -7.09
C THR A 184 -4.47 -17.81 -6.50
N ASP A 185 -5.45 -18.72 -6.42
CA ASP A 185 -5.27 -20.09 -5.94
C ASP A 185 -4.26 -20.86 -6.80
N ALA A 186 -4.25 -20.61 -8.11
CA ALA A 186 -3.34 -21.28 -9.03
C ALA A 186 -1.90 -20.73 -8.99
N ARG A 187 -1.70 -19.44 -8.67
CA ARG A 187 -0.42 -18.74 -8.90
C ARG A 187 0.23 -18.16 -7.64
N VAL A 188 -0.55 -17.90 -6.59
CA VAL A 188 -0.11 -17.15 -5.42
C VAL A 188 -0.29 -17.96 -4.15
N PHE A 189 -1.54 -18.27 -3.76
CA PHE A 189 -1.84 -18.89 -2.48
C PHE A 189 -3.24 -19.50 -2.48
N PRO A 190 -3.45 -20.70 -1.90
CA PRO A 190 -4.78 -21.30 -1.78
C PRO A 190 -5.63 -20.50 -0.77
N THR A 191 -6.53 -19.67 -1.27
CA THR A 191 -7.35 -18.74 -0.48
C THR A 191 -8.48 -19.39 0.29
N GLY A 192 -8.83 -20.64 -0.05
CA GLY A 192 -9.90 -21.41 0.61
C GLY A 192 -11.27 -20.77 0.42
N ASP A 193 -12.14 -20.88 1.43
CA ASP A 193 -13.51 -20.36 1.36
C ASP A 193 -13.61 -18.85 1.71
N TYR A 194 -12.48 -18.13 1.78
CA TYR A 194 -12.52 -16.69 2.04
C TYR A 194 -13.19 -15.95 0.89
N HIS A 195 -14.00 -14.95 1.22
CA HIS A 195 -14.75 -14.16 0.25
C HIS A 195 -15.00 -12.76 0.83
N MET A 196 -15.15 -11.77 -0.06
CA MET A 196 -15.54 -10.41 0.34
C MET A 196 -16.82 -9.98 -0.37
N ALA A 197 -17.67 -9.24 0.33
CA ALA A 197 -18.82 -8.58 -0.28
C ALA A 197 -18.52 -7.09 -0.49
N LEU A 198 -19.11 -6.52 -1.54
CA LEU A 198 -18.98 -5.10 -1.82
C LEU A 198 -19.79 -4.27 -0.80
N ASN A 199 -19.19 -3.22 -0.25
CA ASN A 199 -19.83 -2.25 0.62
C ASN A 199 -19.77 -0.85 -0.02
N PRO A 200 -20.85 -0.39 -0.68
CA PRO A 200 -20.90 0.95 -1.24
C PRO A 200 -20.78 2.03 -0.15
N VAL A 201 -19.90 3.00 -0.35
CA VAL A 201 -19.69 4.16 0.54
C VAL A 201 -19.63 5.46 -0.25
N THR A 202 -19.89 6.60 0.41
CA THR A 202 -19.87 7.95 -0.19
C THR A 202 -19.09 8.89 0.72
N ASP A 203 -18.67 10.05 0.20
CA ASP A 203 -17.94 11.11 0.91
C ASP A 203 -16.61 10.66 1.57
N VAL A 204 -16.03 9.56 1.10
CA VAL A 204 -14.75 9.05 1.59
C VAL A 204 -13.57 9.59 0.78
N PRO A 205 -12.37 9.75 1.37
CA PRO A 205 -11.20 10.28 0.68
C PRO A 205 -10.45 9.25 -0.17
N TYR A 206 -10.86 7.98 -0.13
CA TYR A 206 -10.26 6.86 -0.84
C TYR A 206 -11.17 6.33 -1.95
N THR A 207 -10.62 5.50 -2.84
CA THR A 207 -11.36 4.86 -3.93
C THR A 207 -11.99 3.56 -3.49
N ALA A 208 -11.21 2.70 -2.83
CA ALA A 208 -11.66 1.49 -2.18
C ALA A 208 -10.87 1.28 -0.88
N ARG A 209 -11.33 0.36 -0.03
CA ARG A 209 -10.63 -0.06 1.18
C ARG A 209 -11.03 -1.48 1.57
N CYS A 210 -10.03 -2.33 1.82
CA CYS A 210 -10.20 -3.65 2.41
C CYS A 210 -10.60 -3.57 3.88
N ARG A 211 -11.75 -4.12 4.25
CA ARG A 211 -12.15 -4.43 5.64
C ARG A 211 -12.12 -5.93 5.85
N PHE A 212 -10.92 -6.49 5.89
CA PHE A 212 -10.67 -7.93 5.94
C PHE A 212 -11.46 -8.67 7.01
N GLY A 213 -11.48 -8.13 8.24
CA GLY A 213 -12.16 -8.75 9.38
C GLY A 213 -13.68 -8.79 9.27
N ASP A 214 -14.26 -7.89 8.48
CA ASP A 214 -15.71 -7.86 8.19
C ASP A 214 -16.06 -8.66 6.93
N GLY A 215 -15.06 -9.07 6.14
CA GLY A 215 -15.27 -9.63 4.81
C GLY A 215 -15.90 -8.63 3.84
N LEU A 216 -15.54 -7.33 3.94
CA LEU A 216 -16.15 -6.26 3.15
C LEU A 216 -15.10 -5.43 2.41
N MET A 217 -15.38 -5.09 1.16
CA MET A 217 -14.61 -4.11 0.38
C MET A 217 -15.41 -2.82 0.29
N ASP A 218 -14.96 -1.77 0.95
CA ASP A 218 -15.56 -0.45 0.77
C ASP A 218 -15.27 0.03 -0.66
N LEU A 219 -16.29 0.51 -1.37
CA LEU A 219 -16.14 1.10 -2.71
C LEU A 219 -16.80 2.47 -2.74
N ASN A 220 -16.03 3.50 -3.08
CA ASN A 220 -16.54 4.86 -3.19
C ASN A 220 -17.40 5.03 -4.44
N VAL A 221 -18.72 5.07 -4.26
CA VAL A 221 -19.69 5.19 -5.36
C VAL A 221 -19.94 6.62 -5.84
N ASP A 222 -19.23 7.61 -5.28
CA ASP A 222 -19.13 8.95 -5.89
C ASP A 222 -18.22 8.95 -7.14
N LEU A 223 -17.56 7.82 -7.42
CA LEU A 223 -16.75 7.57 -8.60
C LEU A 223 -17.48 6.67 -9.59
N SER A 224 -17.22 6.88 -10.88
CA SER A 224 -17.59 5.96 -11.96
C SER A 224 -16.42 5.02 -12.28
N PHE A 225 -16.73 3.77 -12.59
CA PHE A 225 -15.72 2.73 -12.80
C PHE A 225 -15.89 2.06 -14.16
N THR A 226 -14.78 1.77 -14.83
CA THR A 226 -14.76 0.84 -15.96
C THR A 226 -14.59 -0.60 -15.47
N ARG A 227 -14.85 -1.59 -16.32
CA ARG A 227 -14.53 -3.00 -16.00
C ARG A 227 -13.05 -3.18 -15.61
N SER A 228 -12.14 -2.57 -16.36
CA SER A 228 -10.69 -2.60 -16.05
C SER A 228 -10.36 -1.99 -14.70
N ALA A 229 -11.07 -0.93 -14.30
CA ALA A 229 -10.91 -0.33 -12.98
C ALA A 229 -11.36 -1.27 -11.86
N LEU A 230 -12.53 -1.90 -12.01
CA LEU A 230 -13.02 -2.88 -11.03
C LEU A 230 -12.13 -4.13 -10.97
N LYS A 231 -11.60 -4.58 -12.12
CA LYS A 231 -10.64 -5.70 -12.21
C LYS A 231 -9.39 -5.42 -11.38
N HIS A 232 -8.81 -4.23 -11.52
CA HIS A 232 -7.68 -3.80 -10.71
C HIS A 232 -8.04 -3.65 -9.23
N LEU A 233 -9.18 -3.05 -8.89
CA LEU A 233 -9.59 -2.89 -7.49
C LEU A 233 -9.86 -4.22 -6.78
N VAL A 234 -10.49 -5.19 -7.46
CA VAL A 234 -10.62 -6.57 -6.97
C VAL A 234 -9.24 -7.17 -6.74
N ALA A 235 -8.32 -6.98 -7.68
CA ALA A 235 -6.96 -7.48 -7.54
C ALA A 235 -6.18 -6.81 -6.40
N HIS A 236 -6.46 -5.54 -6.12
CA HIS A 236 -5.78 -4.74 -5.11
C HIS A 236 -6.30 -5.01 -3.69
N GLU A 237 -7.61 -5.01 -3.49
CA GLU A 237 -8.21 -5.14 -2.17
C GLU A 237 -8.43 -6.61 -1.75
N VAL A 238 -8.66 -7.50 -2.72
CA VAL A 238 -9.11 -8.88 -2.48
C VAL A 238 -8.04 -9.91 -2.92
N PHE A 239 -8.02 -10.26 -4.20
CA PHE A 239 -7.29 -11.40 -4.75
C PHE A 239 -6.46 -11.00 -5.98
N PRO A 240 -5.11 -11.01 -5.94
CA PRO A 240 -4.24 -11.52 -4.89
C PRO A 240 -3.78 -10.43 -3.90
N GLY A 241 -4.44 -9.28 -3.80
CA GLY A 241 -3.93 -8.12 -3.06
C GLY A 241 -4.04 -8.23 -1.53
N HIS A 242 -4.52 -7.17 -0.88
CA HIS A 242 -4.48 -7.03 0.58
C HIS A 242 -5.04 -8.23 1.34
N SER A 243 -6.20 -8.75 0.95
CA SER A 243 -6.80 -9.88 1.66
C SER A 243 -5.99 -11.16 1.52
N THR A 244 -5.42 -11.41 0.34
CA THR A 244 -4.53 -12.56 0.13
C THR A 244 -3.24 -12.40 0.92
N HIS A 245 -2.66 -11.20 0.95
CA HIS A 245 -1.49 -10.92 1.80
C HIS A 245 -1.77 -11.28 3.26
N MET A 246 -2.94 -10.91 3.77
CA MET A 246 -3.33 -11.25 5.13
C MET A 246 -3.49 -12.77 5.37
N LEU A 247 -4.18 -13.47 4.46
CA LEU A 247 -4.35 -14.92 4.54
C LEU A 247 -3.00 -15.64 4.49
N PHE A 248 -2.15 -15.26 3.52
CA PHE A 248 -0.83 -15.80 3.31
C PHE A 248 0.04 -15.65 4.56
N THR A 249 0.19 -14.40 5.02
CA THR A 249 1.05 -14.09 6.16
C THR A 249 0.59 -14.78 7.44
N HIS A 250 -0.72 -14.77 7.70
CA HIS A 250 -1.25 -15.48 8.86
C HIS A 250 -0.94 -16.98 8.79
N ALA A 251 -1.15 -17.63 7.64
CA ALA A 251 -0.83 -19.04 7.46
C ALA A 251 0.66 -19.32 7.72
N ARG A 252 1.57 -18.52 7.12
CA ARG A 252 3.02 -18.73 7.31
C ARG A 252 3.50 -18.52 8.74
N VAL A 253 2.89 -17.60 9.47
CA VAL A 253 3.23 -17.41 10.89
C VAL A 253 2.71 -18.58 11.74
N VAL A 254 1.48 -19.05 11.50
CA VAL A 254 0.93 -20.22 12.21
C VAL A 254 1.72 -21.50 11.91
N GLU A 255 2.21 -21.65 10.69
CA GLU A 255 3.10 -22.76 10.28
C GLU A 255 4.53 -22.64 10.86
N GLY A 256 4.88 -21.50 11.46
CA GLY A 256 6.22 -21.25 12.00
C GLY A 256 7.28 -20.95 10.95
N ILE A 257 6.86 -20.62 9.72
CA ILE A 257 7.73 -20.24 8.60
C ILE A 257 8.13 -18.77 8.69
N SER A 258 7.21 -17.91 9.13
CA SER A 258 7.41 -16.46 9.21
C SER A 258 7.42 -15.93 10.64
N PRO A 259 8.17 -14.85 10.93
CA PRO A 259 8.19 -14.23 12.25
C PRO A 259 6.87 -13.51 12.55
N ALA A 260 6.55 -13.34 13.83
CA ALA A 260 5.29 -12.77 14.27
C ALA A 260 5.09 -11.28 13.89
N ASP A 261 6.16 -10.54 13.60
CA ASP A 261 6.05 -9.18 13.06
C ASP A 261 5.31 -9.14 11.72
N ALA A 262 5.30 -10.24 10.96
CA ALA A 262 4.59 -10.33 9.71
C ALA A 262 3.08 -10.04 9.85
N LEU A 263 2.51 -10.26 11.05
CA LEU A 263 1.10 -10.06 11.35
C LEU A 263 0.67 -8.58 11.49
N LEU A 264 1.61 -7.63 11.38
CA LEU A 264 1.35 -6.20 11.48
C LEU A 264 0.96 -5.60 10.12
N CYS A 265 -0.24 -5.01 10.03
CA CYS A 265 -0.57 -4.06 8.96
C CYS A 265 -0.41 -2.63 9.47
N ALA A 266 0.82 -2.12 9.48
CA ALA A 266 1.17 -0.78 9.93
C ALA A 266 1.29 0.18 8.74
N ALA A 267 0.15 0.57 8.15
CA ALA A 267 0.08 1.28 6.87
C ALA A 267 0.99 2.53 6.81
N ASN A 268 0.98 3.39 7.83
CA ASN A 268 1.78 4.62 7.79
C ASN A 268 3.27 4.40 8.07
N LEU A 269 3.71 3.18 8.42
CA LEU A 269 5.13 2.86 8.64
C LEU A 269 5.81 2.38 7.35
N SER A 270 7.13 2.16 7.41
CA SER A 270 7.95 1.85 6.24
C SER A 270 7.61 0.56 5.48
N THR A 271 6.74 -0.28 6.01
CA THR A 271 6.23 -1.47 5.33
C THR A 271 4.98 -1.20 4.49
N GLY A 272 4.24 -0.13 4.79
CA GLY A 272 2.99 0.18 4.11
C GLY A 272 3.15 0.41 2.62
N ALA A 273 4.27 1.00 2.19
CA ALA A 273 4.58 1.14 0.76
C ALA A 273 4.61 -0.21 0.04
N VAL A 274 5.28 -1.23 0.57
CA VAL A 274 5.29 -2.55 -0.10
C VAL A 274 3.91 -3.22 0.00
N GLN A 275 3.17 -3.02 1.09
CA GLN A 275 1.79 -3.53 1.21
C GLN A 275 0.86 -2.94 0.15
N GLU A 276 0.97 -1.65 -0.15
CA GLU A 276 0.29 -1.01 -1.29
C GLU A 276 0.81 -1.55 -2.63
N GLY A 277 2.12 -1.73 -2.76
CA GLY A 277 2.76 -2.34 -3.92
C GLY A 277 2.25 -3.76 -4.21
N ILE A 278 1.93 -4.55 -3.19
CA ILE A 278 1.31 -5.87 -3.32
C ILE A 278 -0.07 -5.76 -3.96
N GLY A 279 -0.93 -4.88 -3.45
CA GLY A 279 -2.25 -4.64 -4.05
C GLY A 279 -2.12 -4.11 -5.48
N ASP A 280 -1.17 -3.20 -5.69
CA ASP A 280 -0.98 -2.53 -6.96
C ASP A 280 -0.44 -3.42 -8.08
N GLN A 281 0.46 -4.34 -7.73
CA GLN A 281 1.02 -5.32 -8.65
C GLN A 281 0.22 -6.63 -8.69
N GLY A 282 -0.81 -6.79 -7.84
CA GLY A 282 -1.60 -8.01 -7.71
C GLY A 282 -2.13 -8.52 -9.05
N ILE A 283 -2.71 -7.62 -9.85
CA ILE A 283 -3.26 -7.94 -11.18
C ILE A 283 -2.22 -8.56 -12.14
N PHE A 284 -0.94 -8.18 -12.01
CA PHE A 284 0.14 -8.73 -12.83
C PHE A 284 0.64 -10.09 -12.31
N LEU A 285 0.61 -10.31 -10.99
CA LEU A 285 1.00 -11.60 -10.38
C LEU A 285 0.06 -12.74 -10.80
N ILE A 286 -1.20 -12.41 -11.08
CA ILE A 286 -2.20 -13.35 -11.60
C ILE A 286 -2.42 -13.25 -13.12
N ASP A 287 -1.54 -12.52 -13.83
CA ASP A 287 -1.53 -12.42 -15.31
C ASP A 287 -2.90 -12.03 -15.87
N TRP A 288 -3.42 -10.93 -15.32
CA TRP A 288 -4.80 -10.49 -15.53
C TRP A 288 -4.88 -9.08 -16.12
N VAL A 289 -3.83 -8.65 -16.84
CA VAL A 289 -3.88 -7.52 -17.77
C VAL A 289 -3.83 -8.11 -19.17
N ASP A 290 -5.01 -8.43 -19.72
CA ASP A 290 -5.18 -9.27 -20.91
C ASP A 290 -5.86 -8.53 -22.08
N SER A 291 -6.15 -7.24 -21.90
CA SER A 291 -6.74 -6.38 -22.91
C SER A 291 -6.01 -5.03 -23.02
N LEU A 292 -6.18 -4.36 -24.16
CA LEU A 292 -5.68 -2.99 -24.34
C LEU A 292 -6.35 -2.01 -23.37
N ASP A 293 -7.60 -2.25 -23.00
CA ASP A 293 -8.32 -1.42 -22.03
C ASP A 293 -7.75 -1.56 -20.62
N ASP A 294 -7.37 -2.78 -20.21
CA ASP A 294 -6.66 -2.99 -18.95
C ASP A 294 -5.31 -2.28 -18.98
N ALA A 295 -4.56 -2.38 -20.08
CA ALA A 295 -3.28 -1.70 -20.22
C ALA A 295 -3.41 -0.17 -20.14
N ILE A 296 -4.41 0.41 -20.82
CA ILE A 296 -4.72 1.85 -20.75
C ILE A 296 -5.09 2.24 -19.31
N TYR A 297 -5.97 1.48 -18.66
CA TYR A 297 -6.37 1.74 -17.27
C TYR A 297 -5.15 1.75 -16.34
N MET A 298 -4.32 0.71 -16.41
CA MET A 298 -3.14 0.58 -15.56
C MET A 298 -2.17 1.75 -15.76
N ARG A 299 -1.99 2.22 -17.00
CA ARG A 299 -1.14 3.37 -17.30
C ARG A 299 -1.73 4.68 -16.77
N LEU A 300 -3.03 4.91 -16.95
CA LEU A 300 -3.73 6.08 -16.43
C LEU A 300 -3.67 6.12 -14.89
N ARG A 301 -3.85 4.97 -14.24
CA ARG A 301 -3.71 4.82 -12.80
C ARG A 301 -2.28 5.16 -12.34
N ALA A 302 -1.25 4.68 -13.06
CA ALA A 302 0.15 4.95 -12.68
C ALA A 302 0.47 6.44 -12.74
N LEU A 303 -0.02 7.13 -13.79
CA LEU A 303 0.04 8.59 -13.91
C LEU A 303 -0.68 9.29 -12.74
N ARG A 304 -1.87 8.83 -12.37
CA ARG A 304 -2.64 9.37 -11.23
C ARG A 304 -1.92 9.18 -9.88
N SER A 305 -1.29 8.03 -9.67
CA SER A 305 -0.50 7.74 -8.46
C SER A 305 0.75 8.62 -8.36
N ALA A 306 1.49 8.77 -9.47
CA ALA A 306 2.64 9.67 -9.56
C ALA A 306 2.23 11.14 -9.33
N ALA A 307 1.16 11.60 -9.99
CA ALA A 307 0.64 12.94 -9.83
C ALA A 307 0.16 13.22 -8.39
N ALA A 308 -0.50 12.25 -7.73
CA ALA A 308 -0.90 12.39 -6.33
C ALA A 308 0.31 12.51 -5.39
N THR A 309 1.37 11.75 -5.64
CA THR A 309 2.64 11.84 -4.90
C THR A 309 3.26 13.23 -5.05
N ASN A 310 3.32 13.75 -6.27
CA ASN A 310 3.80 15.11 -6.54
C ASN A 310 2.93 16.17 -5.88
N ALA A 311 1.61 16.04 -5.96
CA ALA A 311 0.68 16.97 -5.35
C ALA A 311 0.83 17.04 -3.83
N ALA A 312 1.03 15.89 -3.16
CA ALA A 312 1.30 15.86 -1.73
C ALA A 312 2.62 16.56 -1.39
N TRP A 313 3.68 16.34 -2.18
CA TRP A 313 4.96 17.05 -2.03
C TRP A 313 4.81 18.56 -2.24
N TYR A 314 4.14 18.99 -3.30
CA TYR A 314 3.93 20.42 -3.58
C TYR A 314 3.10 21.09 -2.49
N LEU A 315 2.06 20.43 -1.99
CA LEU A 315 1.20 20.97 -0.93
C LEU A 315 1.92 21.04 0.41
N MET A 316 2.54 19.95 0.85
CA MET A 316 3.02 19.81 2.23
C MET A 316 4.52 20.05 2.38
N GLY A 317 5.31 19.69 1.36
CA GLY A 317 6.76 19.92 1.31
C GLY A 317 7.10 21.34 0.85
N GLU A 318 6.64 21.72 -0.34
CA GLU A 318 6.94 23.04 -0.94
C GLU A 318 5.94 24.14 -0.58
N ARG A 319 4.84 23.80 0.10
CA ARG A 319 3.82 24.75 0.57
C ARG A 319 3.21 25.58 -0.56
N TRP A 320 2.97 24.98 -1.72
CA TRP A 320 2.18 25.59 -2.78
C TRP A 320 0.76 25.86 -2.28
N GLU A 321 0.15 26.94 -2.78
CA GLU A 321 -1.25 27.26 -2.49
C GLU A 321 -2.18 26.11 -2.94
N PRO A 322 -3.21 25.73 -2.14
CA PRO A 322 -4.09 24.62 -2.46
C PRO A 322 -4.76 24.70 -3.85
N VAL A 323 -5.08 25.92 -4.31
CA VAL A 323 -5.62 26.16 -5.66
C VAL A 323 -4.64 25.73 -6.74
N ARG A 324 -3.36 26.06 -6.59
CA ARG A 324 -2.31 25.70 -7.54
C ARG A 324 -2.09 24.19 -7.59
N VAL A 325 -2.15 23.51 -6.44
CA VAL A 325 -2.03 22.03 -6.37
C VAL A 325 -3.24 21.36 -7.01
N ARG A 326 -4.44 21.91 -6.83
CA ARG A 326 -5.66 21.44 -7.49
C ARG A 326 -5.56 21.56 -9.02
N GLU A 327 -5.10 22.70 -9.52
CA GLU A 327 -4.87 22.93 -10.95
C GLU A 327 -3.88 21.91 -11.51
N TYR A 328 -2.75 21.69 -10.83
CA TYR A 328 -1.76 20.68 -11.21
C TYR A 328 -2.36 19.27 -11.35
N LEU A 329 -3.17 18.83 -10.38
CA LEU A 329 -3.83 17.52 -10.45
C LEU A 329 -4.86 17.46 -11.59
N GLN A 330 -5.61 18.53 -11.83
CA GLN A 330 -6.57 18.58 -12.94
C GLN A 330 -5.90 18.46 -14.31
N GLU A 331 -4.76 19.12 -14.48
CA GLU A 331 -3.98 19.13 -15.72
C GLU A 331 -3.20 17.82 -15.95
N THR A 332 -2.77 17.15 -14.88
CA THR A 332 -1.87 16.00 -14.98
C THR A 332 -2.58 14.66 -14.84
N ALA A 333 -3.54 14.55 -13.92
CA ALA A 333 -4.14 13.27 -13.50
C ALA A 333 -5.50 12.97 -14.17
N PHE A 334 -6.05 13.96 -14.89
CA PHE A 334 -7.37 13.91 -15.52
C PHE A 334 -8.46 13.34 -14.57
N PRO A 335 -8.61 13.87 -13.35
CA PRO A 335 -9.35 13.19 -12.30
C PRO A 335 -10.87 13.36 -12.42
N GLN A 336 -11.59 12.44 -11.79
CA GLN A 336 -12.98 12.68 -11.40
C GLN A 336 -13.03 13.63 -10.19
N PRO A 337 -14.09 14.46 -10.01
CA PRO A 337 -14.15 15.42 -8.92
C PRO A 337 -13.98 14.81 -7.52
N ALA A 338 -14.68 13.71 -7.22
CA ALA A 338 -14.59 13.04 -5.93
C ALA A 338 -13.17 12.51 -5.63
N TRP A 339 -12.45 12.01 -6.65
CA TRP A 339 -11.07 11.56 -6.51
C TRP A 339 -10.15 12.74 -6.18
N LEU A 340 -10.31 13.87 -6.88
CA LEU A 340 -9.50 15.07 -6.67
C LEU A 340 -9.65 15.60 -5.23
N ASP A 341 -10.89 15.72 -4.77
CA ASP A 341 -11.18 16.20 -3.41
C ASP A 341 -10.66 15.22 -2.35
N GLY A 342 -10.84 13.92 -2.56
CA GLY A 342 -10.31 12.87 -1.68
C GLY A 342 -8.78 12.92 -1.55
N ARG A 343 -8.04 13.05 -2.67
CA ARG A 343 -6.58 13.11 -2.65
C ARG A 343 -6.05 14.36 -1.97
N LEU A 344 -6.69 15.52 -2.16
CA LEU A 344 -6.31 16.75 -1.46
C LEU A 344 -6.60 16.66 0.06
N ARG A 345 -7.74 16.10 0.45
CA ARG A 345 -8.06 15.83 1.87
C ARG A 345 -7.03 14.93 2.52
N MET A 346 -6.68 13.83 1.86
CA MET A 346 -5.69 12.88 2.36
C MET A 346 -4.30 13.52 2.45
N ALA A 347 -3.87 14.27 1.42
CA ALA A 347 -2.54 14.90 1.38
C ALA A 347 -2.33 15.89 2.53
N ALA A 348 -3.39 16.62 2.89
CA ALA A 348 -3.36 17.60 3.98
C ALA A 348 -3.33 16.97 5.39
N HIS A 349 -3.58 15.66 5.51
CA HIS A 349 -3.66 15.02 6.82
C HIS A 349 -2.28 14.99 7.51
N PRO A 350 -2.14 15.48 8.77
CA PRO A 350 -0.84 15.61 9.44
C PRO A 350 -0.04 14.31 9.57
N TYR A 351 -0.70 13.20 9.90
CA TYR A 351 -0.08 11.87 9.99
C TYR A 351 -0.11 11.11 8.64
N ARG A 352 -1.30 10.96 8.04
CA ARG A 352 -1.53 10.13 6.84
C ARG A 352 -1.11 10.76 5.51
N GLY A 353 -0.88 12.07 5.45
CA GLY A 353 -0.60 12.74 4.18
C GLY A 353 0.65 12.21 3.47
N ALA A 354 1.66 11.81 4.24
CA ALA A 354 2.88 11.22 3.68
C ALA A 354 2.64 9.82 3.08
N PHE A 355 1.63 9.08 3.57
CA PHE A 355 1.29 7.75 3.07
C PHE A 355 0.82 7.76 1.60
N ILE A 356 0.41 8.90 1.04
CA ILE A 356 0.10 9.00 -0.39
C ILE A 356 1.27 8.52 -1.27
N ALA A 357 2.51 8.77 -0.84
CA ALA A 357 3.69 8.36 -1.58
C ALA A 357 3.88 6.84 -1.62
N SER A 358 3.25 6.10 -0.67
CA SER A 358 3.28 4.64 -0.62
C SER A 358 2.71 3.99 -1.88
N TYR A 359 1.65 4.56 -2.45
CA TYR A 359 1.05 4.02 -3.69
C TYR A 359 2.05 4.02 -4.84
N TRP A 360 2.78 5.11 -5.06
CA TRP A 360 3.73 5.20 -6.18
C TRP A 360 5.01 4.40 -5.92
N PHE A 361 5.68 4.67 -4.78
CA PHE A 361 6.97 4.04 -4.50
C PHE A 361 6.85 2.55 -4.18
N GLY A 362 5.73 2.14 -3.59
CA GLY A 362 5.36 0.75 -3.38
C GLY A 362 5.18 -0.03 -4.68
N ASP A 363 4.32 0.49 -5.55
CA ASP A 363 4.05 -0.06 -6.88
C ASP A 363 5.36 -0.23 -7.68
N GLU A 364 6.16 0.85 -7.79
CA GLU A 364 7.43 0.79 -8.52
C GLU A 364 8.43 -0.20 -7.89
N ALA A 365 8.48 -0.30 -6.55
CA ALA A 365 9.40 -1.23 -5.88
C ALA A 365 9.05 -2.69 -6.15
N VAL A 366 7.77 -3.05 -6.07
CA VAL A 366 7.32 -4.42 -6.36
C VAL A 366 7.41 -4.71 -7.86
N ARG A 367 7.04 -3.75 -8.71
CA ARG A 367 7.13 -3.85 -10.17
C ARG A 367 8.56 -4.11 -10.63
N GLU A 368 9.52 -3.33 -10.16
CA GLU A 368 10.94 -3.44 -10.54
C GLU A 368 11.49 -4.84 -10.26
N VAL A 369 11.11 -5.44 -9.13
CA VAL A 369 11.50 -6.80 -8.79
C VAL A 369 10.74 -7.82 -9.65
N ARG A 370 9.42 -7.70 -9.75
CA ARG A 370 8.58 -8.61 -10.56
C ARG A 370 9.05 -8.71 -12.01
N GLU A 371 9.40 -7.58 -12.63
CA GLU A 371 9.79 -7.52 -14.04
C GLU A 371 11.19 -8.08 -14.31
N ARG A 372 12.10 -8.05 -13.33
CA ARG A 372 13.46 -8.61 -13.49
C ARG A 372 13.59 -10.06 -13.03
N VAL A 373 12.68 -10.54 -12.17
CA VAL A 373 12.66 -11.93 -11.70
C VAL A 373 12.25 -12.87 -12.84
N PRO A 374 13.04 -13.92 -13.14
CA PRO A 374 12.69 -14.87 -14.18
C PRO A 374 11.49 -15.75 -13.77
N ALA A 375 10.78 -16.29 -14.75
CA ALA A 375 9.51 -17.01 -14.53
C ALA A 375 9.63 -18.23 -13.60
N ASP A 376 10.77 -18.92 -13.58
CA ASP A 376 11.05 -20.05 -12.70
C ASP A 376 11.31 -19.65 -11.24
N ARG A 377 11.58 -18.37 -10.99
CA ARG A 377 11.80 -17.78 -9.66
C ARG A 377 10.58 -17.02 -9.13
N LEU A 378 9.52 -16.89 -9.93
CA LEU A 378 8.33 -16.11 -9.56
C LEU A 378 7.66 -16.62 -8.27
N GLY A 379 7.59 -17.95 -8.07
CA GLY A 379 7.03 -18.54 -6.85
C GLY A 379 7.87 -18.20 -5.60
N ALA A 380 9.20 -18.19 -5.72
CA ALA A 380 10.07 -17.77 -4.62
C ALA A 380 9.94 -16.27 -4.33
N PHE A 381 9.70 -15.45 -5.36
CA PHE A 381 9.42 -14.03 -5.17
C PHE A 381 8.08 -13.80 -4.47
N VAL A 382 7.04 -14.55 -4.85
CA VAL A 382 5.73 -14.50 -4.16
C VAL A 382 5.89 -14.87 -2.68
N GLU A 383 6.59 -15.95 -2.36
CA GLU A 383 6.85 -16.36 -0.97
C GLU A 383 7.59 -15.26 -0.19
N TYR A 384 8.59 -14.62 -0.80
CA TYR A 384 9.32 -13.51 -0.18
C TYR A 384 8.48 -12.24 0.00
N LEU A 385 7.62 -11.93 -0.98
CA LEU A 385 6.80 -10.73 -1.01
C LEU A 385 5.63 -10.82 -0.02
N TYR A 386 4.96 -11.97 0.05
CA TYR A 386 3.77 -12.20 0.88
C TYR A 386 4.11 -12.84 2.22
N GLY A 387 5.16 -13.65 2.32
CA GLY A 387 5.48 -14.39 3.54
C GLY A 387 6.10 -13.52 4.64
N SER A 388 6.60 -12.34 4.33
CA SER A 388 7.22 -11.44 5.32
C SER A 388 6.85 -9.99 5.07
N LEU A 389 6.95 -9.17 6.12
CA LEU A 389 6.98 -7.73 5.92
C LEU A 389 8.21 -7.33 5.11
N ASN A 390 8.04 -6.30 4.30
CA ASN A 390 9.08 -5.75 3.45
C ASN A 390 8.95 -4.22 3.41
N THR A 391 10.08 -3.53 3.37
CA THR A 391 10.18 -2.12 2.99
C THR A 391 10.64 -1.99 1.54
N VAL A 392 10.48 -0.79 0.96
CA VAL A 392 10.92 -0.49 -0.43
C VAL A 392 12.36 -0.91 -0.68
N GLN A 393 13.25 -0.72 0.31
CA GLN A 393 14.66 -1.09 0.16
C GLN A 393 14.89 -2.59 0.29
N SER A 394 14.22 -3.26 1.25
CA SER A 394 14.39 -4.70 1.45
C SER A 394 13.78 -5.52 0.32
N VAL A 395 12.63 -5.13 -0.25
CA VAL A 395 12.00 -5.91 -1.33
C VAL A 395 12.89 -5.96 -2.57
N LYS A 396 13.59 -4.85 -2.85
CA LYS A 396 14.54 -4.72 -3.96
C LYS A 396 15.79 -5.59 -3.82
N GLN A 397 16.04 -6.20 -2.67
CA GLN A 397 17.17 -7.13 -2.48
C GLN A 397 16.87 -8.56 -2.96
N PHE A 398 15.63 -8.88 -3.34
CA PHE A 398 15.32 -10.20 -3.90
C PHE A 398 16.05 -10.40 -5.24
N VAL A 399 16.60 -11.60 -5.48
CA VAL A 399 17.35 -11.93 -6.70
C VAL A 399 16.84 -13.22 -7.34
#